data_AF-B9IBD7-F1
#
_entry.id   AF-B9IBD7-F1
#
_cell.length_a   1.000
_cell.length_b   1.000
_cell.length_c   1.000
_cell.angle_alpha   90.00
_cell.angle_beta   90.00
_cell.angle_gamma   90.00
#
_symmetry.space_group_name_H-M   'P 1'
#
loop_
_entity.id
_entity.type
_entity.pdbx_description
1 polymer ?
#
loop_
_entity_poly.entity_id
_entity_poly.type
_entity_poly.pdbx_seq_one_letter_code
_entity_poly.pdbx_strand_id
1 'polypeptide(L)'
;MASFMGLFPYNMAGPLNFYHHNNYKYQIGNHRNSALFSCIDHNLTQHMLSCKRQSCSTSTITCSAANKPSPSTEVSSTAKIRSEVLSPFRTVRMFFYLAFLASGALGGLIATTRLIAALANPSRAAEVPEILKGLGIDIGAAAIFAFLYYRENKAKNVQLARLSREENLSNLKLRVDEKKIISVSSLRGVARLVICAGPAPFILESFKLSEPFTQSLLDRGVLVVPFASNGNLPSFEFDEGEEMKELTTKRKRLWQLAPIYVSEWSNWLDEQKKLAGVSPESPVYLSLRMDGRVRGSGVGYPPWNAFVAQLPPSKGMWSGLLDGMDGRVL
;
A
#
# COMPACT_ATOMS: atom_id res chain seq x y z
N MET A 1 -32.47 -18.12 -35.99
CA MET A 1 -31.45 -19.18 -35.76
C MET A 1 -30.61 -18.77 -34.56
N ALA A 2 -31.01 -19.22 -33.37
CA ALA A 2 -30.24 -20.07 -32.42
C ALA A 2 -29.07 -19.30 -31.75
N SER A 3 -29.14 -18.78 -30.52
CA SER A 3 -29.40 -19.37 -29.19
C SER A 3 -28.28 -20.33 -28.69
N PHE A 4 -27.55 -19.93 -27.64
CA PHE A 4 -27.11 -20.72 -26.45
C PHE A 4 -26.11 -19.89 -25.60
N MET A 5 -26.42 -19.50 -24.35
CA MET A 5 -26.00 -20.13 -23.07
C MET A 5 -24.48 -20.38 -22.98
N GLY A 6 -23.72 -20.10 -21.93
CA GLY A 6 -23.96 -19.77 -20.51
C GLY A 6 -22.71 -20.21 -19.70
N LEU A 7 -22.62 -19.76 -18.44
CA LEU A 7 -21.91 -20.42 -17.31
C LEU A 7 -20.37 -20.28 -17.14
N PHE A 8 -19.98 -19.52 -16.11
CA PHE A 8 -19.11 -20.03 -15.02
C PHE A 8 -19.81 -21.24 -14.36
N PRO A 9 -19.16 -22.26 -13.72
CA PRO A 9 -18.17 -22.08 -12.64
C PRO A 9 -17.18 -23.26 -12.40
N TYR A 10 -16.38 -23.19 -11.31
CA TYR A 10 -16.09 -24.24 -10.29
C TYR A 10 -14.63 -24.27 -9.77
N ASN A 11 -14.54 -23.96 -8.47
CA ASN A 11 -13.81 -24.69 -7.42
C ASN A 11 -13.04 -25.96 -7.81
N MET A 12 -11.79 -26.06 -7.36
CA MET A 12 -11.11 -27.32 -7.06
C MET A 12 -10.32 -27.16 -5.76
N ALA A 13 -10.59 -28.06 -4.82
CA ALA A 13 -9.93 -28.20 -3.53
C ALA A 13 -8.99 -29.43 -3.55
N GLY A 14 -7.76 -29.23 -3.09
CA GLY A 14 -6.85 -30.22 -2.47
C GLY A 14 -5.94 -31.06 -3.38
N PRO A 15 -4.87 -31.73 -2.87
CA PRO A 15 -4.15 -31.54 -1.59
C PRO A 15 -2.60 -31.43 -1.72
N LEU A 16 -1.98 -31.08 -0.57
CA LEU A 16 -0.58 -31.20 -0.10
C LEU A 16 0.49 -31.89 -0.99
N ASN A 17 1.65 -31.24 -1.12
CA ASN A 17 2.94 -31.87 -0.80
C ASN A 17 4.08 -30.86 -0.53
N PHE A 18 4.75 -31.07 0.60
CA PHE A 18 6.00 -30.46 1.05
C PHE A 18 7.16 -30.86 0.13
N TYR A 19 8.06 -29.94 -0.21
CA TYR A 19 9.50 -30.23 -0.28
C TYR A 19 10.34 -28.97 -0.04
N HIS A 20 11.39 -29.20 0.75
CA HIS A 20 12.33 -28.27 1.39
C HIS A 20 13.54 -27.98 0.49
N HIS A 21 14.04 -26.73 0.43
CA HIS A 21 15.48 -26.35 0.44
C HIS A 21 15.61 -24.81 0.39
N ASN A 22 15.97 -24.12 1.48
CA ASN A 22 17.30 -23.85 2.07
C ASN A 22 18.09 -22.65 1.48
N ASN A 23 18.39 -21.73 2.42
CA ASN A 23 19.58 -20.89 2.58
C ASN A 23 19.91 -19.81 1.54
N TYR A 24 19.70 -18.55 1.95
CA TYR A 24 20.72 -17.51 1.78
C TYR A 24 20.96 -16.77 3.09
N LYS A 25 22.20 -16.91 3.56
CA LYS A 25 22.83 -16.34 4.74
C LYS A 25 23.47 -15.02 4.31
N TYR A 26 23.05 -13.88 4.87
CA TYR A 26 23.80 -12.62 4.73
C TYR A 26 24.29 -12.19 6.12
N GLN A 27 25.61 -12.23 6.28
CA GLN A 27 26.36 -11.69 7.40
C GLN A 27 26.31 -10.16 7.36
N ILE A 28 25.93 -9.55 8.49
CA ILE A 28 26.06 -8.11 8.74
C ILE A 28 27.46 -7.91 9.33
N GLY A 29 28.35 -7.30 8.52
CA GLY A 29 29.64 -6.78 8.96
C GLY A 29 29.47 -5.40 9.59
N ASN A 30 29.80 -5.32 10.87
CA ASN A 30 29.73 -4.13 11.70
C ASN A 30 31.06 -3.37 11.57
N HIS A 31 31.09 -2.19 10.97
CA HIS A 31 32.24 -1.29 11.05
C HIS A 31 31.82 0.07 11.60
N ARG A 32 32.08 0.25 12.89
CA ARG A 32 32.24 1.55 13.54
C ARG A 32 33.49 2.21 12.97
N ASN A 33 33.41 3.48 12.59
CA ASN A 33 34.56 4.37 12.60
C ASN A 33 34.13 5.75 13.09
N SER A 34 34.69 6.09 14.24
CA SER A 34 34.71 7.38 14.92
C SER A 34 35.95 8.16 14.50
N ALA A 35 35.80 9.43 14.14
CA ALA A 35 36.87 10.44 14.13
C ALA A 35 36.14 11.79 14.22
N LEU A 36 36.00 12.43 15.39
CA LEU A 36 36.98 13.18 16.19
C LEU A 36 37.79 14.22 15.42
N PHE A 37 37.55 15.46 15.84
CA PHE A 37 38.16 16.74 15.48
C PHE A 37 39.69 16.76 15.67
N SER A 38 40.38 17.51 14.82
CA SER A 38 41.51 18.35 15.25
C SER A 38 41.71 19.54 14.31
N CYS A 39 41.67 20.73 14.90
CA CYS A 39 42.05 22.01 14.34
C CYS A 39 43.58 22.09 14.26
N ILE A 40 44.14 22.63 13.17
CA ILE A 40 45.50 23.18 13.16
C ILE A 40 45.47 24.49 12.37
N ASP A 41 45.71 25.58 13.09
CA ASP A 41 46.01 26.92 12.58
C ASP A 41 47.43 26.98 12.02
N HIS A 42 47.61 27.68 10.89
CA HIS A 42 48.88 28.32 10.58
C HIS A 42 48.66 29.65 9.84
N ASN A 43 49.10 30.73 10.50
CA ASN A 43 49.29 32.07 9.97
C ASN A 43 50.39 32.07 8.91
N LEU A 44 50.17 32.73 7.76
CA LEU A 44 51.20 33.60 7.16
C LEU A 44 50.65 34.58 6.11
N THR A 45 51.00 35.85 6.33
CA THR A 45 51.30 36.92 5.37
C THR A 45 50.19 37.52 4.48
N GLN A 46 49.96 38.80 4.80
CA GLN A 46 49.22 39.80 4.06
C GLN A 46 49.90 40.12 2.71
N HIS A 47 49.12 40.16 1.64
CA HIS A 47 49.38 41.03 0.50
C HIS A 47 48.09 41.78 0.15
N MET A 48 48.14 43.09 0.38
CA MET A 48 47.15 44.08 -0.04
C MET A 48 47.09 44.12 -1.57
N LEU A 49 45.97 43.66 -2.14
CA LEU A 49 45.56 44.04 -3.49
C LEU A 49 44.09 44.46 -3.45
N SER A 50 43.90 45.77 -3.56
CA SER A 50 42.63 46.41 -3.84
C SER A 50 42.13 45.95 -5.21
N CYS A 51 40.96 45.31 -5.23
CA CYS A 51 40.20 45.13 -6.47
C CYS A 51 38.70 45.31 -6.21
N LYS A 52 38.15 46.26 -6.97
CA LYS A 52 36.75 46.62 -7.18
C LYS A 52 35.71 45.57 -6.74
N ARG A 53 34.76 46.03 -5.92
CA ARG A 53 33.44 45.39 -5.71
C ARG A 53 32.75 45.21 -7.07
N GLN A 54 32.82 44.00 -7.62
CA GLN A 54 31.87 43.52 -8.61
C GLN A 54 30.72 42.86 -7.87
N SER A 55 29.51 43.35 -8.12
CA SER A 55 28.25 42.75 -7.70
C SER A 55 28.22 41.28 -8.14
N CYS A 56 28.39 40.37 -7.20
CA CYS A 56 28.14 38.95 -7.42
C CYS A 56 26.63 38.73 -7.28
N SER A 57 25.97 38.54 -8.42
CA SER A 57 24.61 38.03 -8.49
C SER A 57 24.58 36.64 -7.84
N THR A 58 24.16 36.58 -6.58
CA THR A 58 23.77 35.32 -5.94
C THR A 58 22.57 34.78 -6.69
N SER A 59 22.80 33.75 -7.50
CA SER A 59 21.73 32.97 -8.09
C SER A 59 21.06 32.18 -6.99
N THR A 60 20.06 32.77 -6.36
CA THR A 60 19.16 32.07 -5.45
C THR A 60 18.49 30.97 -6.26
N ILE A 61 18.90 29.71 -6.02
CA ILE A 61 18.17 28.55 -6.54
C ILE A 61 16.86 28.51 -5.76
N THR A 62 15.87 29.22 -6.26
CA THR A 62 14.50 29.15 -5.76
C THR A 62 13.93 27.81 -6.22
N CYS A 63 13.94 26.84 -5.31
CA CYS A 63 13.19 25.60 -5.49
C CYS A 63 11.69 25.93 -5.44
N SER A 64 11.11 26.24 -6.60
CA SER A 64 9.68 26.37 -6.77
C SER A 64 9.04 24.99 -6.70
N ALA A 65 8.50 24.63 -5.53
CA ALA A 65 7.48 23.60 -5.44
C ALA A 65 6.26 24.11 -6.24
N ALA A 66 6.09 23.60 -7.45
CA ALA A 66 4.92 23.90 -8.27
C ALA A 66 3.67 23.31 -7.59
N ASN A 67 3.00 24.11 -6.77
CA ASN A 67 1.60 23.89 -6.39
C ASN A 67 0.72 24.16 -7.62
N LYS A 68 0.82 23.29 -8.64
CA LYS A 68 -0.21 23.21 -9.68
C LYS A 68 -1.40 22.49 -9.05
N PRO A 69 -2.64 22.97 -9.17
CA PRO A 69 -3.79 22.25 -8.67
C PRO A 69 -3.90 20.92 -9.42
N SER A 70 -3.53 19.84 -8.72
CA SER A 70 -3.69 18.46 -9.15
C SER A 70 -5.17 18.19 -9.43
N PRO A 71 -5.55 17.40 -10.46
CA PRO A 71 -6.91 16.91 -10.55
C PRO A 71 -7.15 15.97 -9.36
N SER A 72 -8.00 16.41 -8.42
CA SER A 72 -8.75 15.73 -7.33
C SER A 72 -8.46 14.25 -6.97
N THR A 73 -7.21 13.82 -6.94
CA THR A 73 -6.77 12.57 -6.32
C THR A 73 -5.32 12.71 -5.91
N GLU A 74 -5.04 13.58 -4.94
CA GLU A 74 -3.70 13.68 -4.36
C GLU A 74 -3.40 12.39 -3.59
N VAL A 75 -2.66 11.51 -4.24
CA VAL A 75 -2.13 10.31 -3.61
C VAL A 75 -1.22 10.74 -2.46
N SER A 76 -1.54 10.30 -1.24
CA SER A 76 -0.76 10.61 -0.04
C SER A 76 0.74 10.39 -0.24
N SER A 77 1.57 11.31 0.27
CA SER A 77 3.03 11.25 0.21
C SER A 77 3.58 9.93 0.78
N THR A 78 2.93 9.40 1.83
CA THR A 78 3.26 8.11 2.45
C THR A 78 3.06 6.92 1.49
N ALA A 79 1.99 6.94 0.70
CA ALA A 79 1.70 5.91 -0.31
C ALA A 79 2.73 5.94 -1.44
N LYS A 80 3.19 7.13 -1.83
CA LYS A 80 4.25 7.30 -2.83
C LYS A 80 5.58 6.71 -2.34
N ILE A 81 6.02 7.07 -1.13
CA ILE A 81 7.25 6.54 -0.54
C ILE A 81 7.19 5.01 -0.45
N ARG A 82 6.08 4.45 0.05
CA ARG A 82 5.92 2.98 0.13
C ARG A 82 5.93 2.32 -1.26
N SER A 83 5.36 2.97 -2.27
CA SER A 83 5.38 2.44 -3.64
C SER A 83 6.79 2.38 -4.25
N GLU A 84 7.66 3.33 -3.88
CA GLU A 84 9.06 3.35 -4.30
C GLU A 84 9.87 2.25 -3.60
N VAL A 85 9.61 2.00 -2.31
CA VAL A 85 10.22 0.88 -1.58
C VAL A 85 9.86 -0.47 -2.20
N LEU A 86 8.61 -0.63 -2.65
CA LEU A 86 8.16 -1.88 -3.29
C LEU A 86 8.70 -2.07 -4.72
N SER A 87 9.01 -0.97 -5.41
CA SER A 87 9.48 -0.98 -6.80
C SER A 87 10.68 -0.05 -6.95
N PRO A 88 11.86 -0.46 -6.44
CA PRO A 88 13.02 0.40 -6.40
C PRO A 88 13.37 0.88 -7.81
N PHE A 89 13.73 2.17 -7.91
CA PHE A 89 14.11 2.84 -9.16
C PHE A 89 13.05 2.83 -10.27
N ARG A 90 11.77 2.54 -9.99
CA ARG A 90 10.69 2.61 -10.99
C ARG A 90 10.67 3.96 -11.72
N THR A 91 10.83 5.06 -10.98
CA THR A 91 10.86 6.41 -11.55
C THR A 91 12.00 6.59 -12.54
N VAL A 92 13.20 6.11 -12.20
CA VAL A 92 14.39 6.16 -13.06
C VAL A 92 14.17 5.34 -14.34
N ARG A 93 13.62 4.12 -14.21
CA ARG A 93 13.29 3.28 -15.36
C ARG A 93 12.28 3.94 -16.29
N MET A 94 11.21 4.53 -15.74
CA MET A 94 10.20 5.24 -16.52
C MET A 94 10.77 6.47 -17.24
N PHE A 95 11.72 7.17 -16.62
CA PHE A 95 12.45 8.25 -17.26
C PHE A 95 13.22 7.75 -18.49
N PHE A 96 13.97 6.65 -18.37
CA PHE A 96 14.70 6.08 -19.50
C PHE A 96 13.77 5.59 -20.62
N TYR A 97 12.64 4.96 -20.29
CA TYR A 97 11.66 4.57 -21.31
C TYR A 97 11.13 5.76 -22.09
N LEU A 98 10.81 6.86 -21.39
CA LEU A 98 10.30 8.07 -22.04
C LEU A 98 11.41 8.78 -22.84
N ALA A 99 12.63 8.83 -22.33
CA ALA A 99 13.78 9.42 -23.02
C ALA A 99 14.12 8.64 -24.30
N PHE A 100 14.18 7.31 -24.25
CA PHE A 100 14.44 6.50 -25.43
C PHE A 100 13.28 6.48 -26.42
N LEU A 101 12.03 6.52 -25.93
CA LEU A 101 10.86 6.74 -26.80
C LEU A 101 10.98 8.07 -27.55
N ALA A 102 11.32 9.16 -26.85
CA ALA A 102 11.52 10.47 -27.46
C ALA A 102 12.69 10.48 -28.45
N SER A 103 13.81 9.81 -28.11
CA SER A 103 14.97 9.65 -28.98
C SER A 103 14.63 8.90 -30.26
N GLY A 104 13.95 7.74 -30.16
CA GLY A 104 13.54 6.95 -31.32
C GLY A 104 12.49 7.68 -32.17
N ALA A 105 11.55 8.41 -31.54
CA ALA A 105 10.59 9.24 -32.27
C ALA A 105 11.28 10.38 -33.04
N LEU A 106 12.26 11.05 -32.43
CA LEU A 106 13.02 12.12 -33.07
C LEU A 106 13.91 11.58 -34.21
N GLY A 107 14.60 10.47 -33.98
CA GLY A 107 15.38 9.76 -35.01
C GLY A 107 14.50 9.35 -36.18
N GLY A 108 13.34 8.76 -35.90
CA GLY A 108 12.36 8.36 -36.90
C GLY A 108 11.81 9.53 -37.71
N LEU A 109 11.58 10.70 -37.10
CA LEU A 109 11.17 11.91 -37.81
C LEU A 109 12.27 12.38 -38.78
N ILE A 110 13.53 12.41 -38.33
CA ILE A 110 14.68 12.79 -39.16
C ILE A 110 14.88 11.78 -40.30
N ALA A 111 14.80 10.48 -40.02
CA ALA A 111 14.93 9.44 -41.04
C ALA A 111 13.78 9.48 -42.05
N THR A 112 12.55 9.74 -41.61
CA THR A 112 11.38 9.88 -42.49
C THR A 112 11.52 11.06 -43.44
N THR A 113 11.93 12.23 -42.93
CA THR A 113 12.17 13.41 -43.78
C THR A 113 13.29 13.18 -44.79
N ARG A 114 14.38 12.50 -44.39
CA ARG A 114 15.46 12.10 -45.31
C ARG A 114 15.01 11.08 -46.34
N LEU A 115 14.16 10.13 -45.96
CA LEU A 115 13.61 9.11 -46.86
C LEU A 115 12.74 9.74 -47.93
N ILE A 116 11.85 10.67 -47.57
CA ILE A 116 11.02 11.42 -48.52
C ILE A 116 11.91 12.19 -49.51
N ALA A 117 12.95 12.86 -49.01
CA ALA A 117 13.88 13.60 -49.86
C ALA A 117 14.69 12.69 -50.80
N ALA A 118 15.09 11.49 -50.35
CA ALA A 118 15.81 10.53 -51.18
C ALA A 118 14.91 9.90 -52.27
N LEU A 119 13.64 9.63 -51.95
CA LEU A 119 12.66 9.11 -52.92
C LEU A 119 12.26 10.15 -53.98
N ALA A 120 12.26 11.44 -53.63
CA ALA A 120 11.98 12.52 -54.57
C ALA A 120 13.15 12.82 -55.53
N ASN A 121 14.36 12.30 -55.26
CA ASN A 121 15.57 12.59 -56.02
C ASN A 121 16.23 11.30 -56.57
N PRO A 122 16.16 11.03 -57.88
CA PRO A 122 16.69 9.79 -58.47
C PRO A 122 18.20 9.59 -58.28
N SER A 123 18.96 10.68 -58.11
CA SER A 123 20.41 10.65 -57.81
C SER A 123 20.75 10.08 -56.43
N ARG A 124 19.77 10.02 -55.51
CA ARG A 124 19.96 9.56 -54.12
C ARG A 124 19.35 8.19 -53.84
N ALA A 125 18.91 7.47 -54.89
CA ALA A 125 18.24 6.18 -54.74
C ALA A 125 19.08 5.11 -54.03
N ALA A 126 20.41 5.15 -54.17
CA ALA A 126 21.32 4.21 -53.51
C ALA A 126 21.35 4.35 -51.97
N GLU A 127 20.99 5.51 -51.41
CA GLU A 127 20.99 5.78 -49.96
C GLU A 127 19.72 5.22 -49.26
N VAL A 128 18.66 4.92 -50.03
CA VAL A 128 17.33 4.53 -49.51
C VAL A 128 17.38 3.30 -48.59
N PRO A 129 18.09 2.20 -48.91
CA PRO A 129 18.11 1.01 -48.04
C PRO A 129 18.77 1.27 -46.68
N GLU A 130 19.77 2.14 -46.61
CA GLU A 130 20.43 2.50 -45.35
C GLU A 130 19.53 3.38 -44.47
N ILE A 131 18.88 4.39 -45.07
CA ILE A 131 17.91 5.25 -44.37
C ILE A 131 16.73 4.41 -43.85
N LEU A 132 16.25 3.45 -44.65
CA LEU A 132 15.14 2.59 -44.28
C LEU A 132 15.50 1.65 -43.11
N LYS A 133 16.73 1.11 -43.09
CA LYS A 133 17.22 0.32 -41.95
C LYS A 133 17.25 1.16 -40.67
N GLY A 134 17.78 2.39 -40.73
CA GLY A 134 17.78 3.33 -39.60
C GLY A 134 16.38 3.66 -39.11
N LEU A 135 15.46 3.99 -40.02
CA LEU A 135 14.05 4.24 -39.71
C LEU A 135 13.39 3.04 -39.03
N GLY A 136 13.68 1.82 -39.50
CA GLY A 136 13.19 0.58 -38.89
C GLY A 136 13.66 0.41 -37.44
N ILE A 137 14.92 0.74 -37.15
CA ILE A 137 15.48 0.70 -35.80
C ILE A 137 14.78 1.74 -34.90
N ASP A 138 14.63 2.97 -35.37
CA ASP A 138 14.00 4.06 -34.61
C ASP A 138 12.53 3.75 -34.26
N ILE A 139 11.76 3.24 -35.24
CA ILE A 139 10.37 2.80 -35.03
C ILE A 139 10.33 1.61 -34.06
N GLY A 140 11.22 0.63 -34.23
CA GLY A 140 11.31 -0.52 -33.33
C GLY A 140 11.62 -0.12 -31.89
N ALA A 141 12.59 0.77 -31.70
CA ALA A 141 12.95 1.32 -30.40
C ALA A 141 11.75 2.06 -29.77
N ALA A 142 11.14 2.99 -30.50
CA ALA A 142 9.97 3.73 -30.04
C ALA A 142 8.82 2.80 -29.64
N ALA A 143 8.50 1.78 -30.45
CA ALA A 143 7.44 0.81 -30.15
C ALA A 143 7.72 0.01 -28.87
N ILE A 144 8.94 -0.51 -28.70
CA ILE A 144 9.34 -1.29 -27.52
C ILE A 144 9.26 -0.42 -26.25
N PHE A 145 9.82 0.79 -26.27
CA PHE A 145 9.82 1.67 -25.10
C PHE A 145 8.43 2.21 -24.78
N ALA A 146 7.60 2.49 -25.77
CA ALA A 146 6.19 2.83 -25.56
C ALA A 146 5.43 1.68 -24.87
N PHE A 147 5.63 0.43 -25.32
CA PHE A 147 5.02 -0.75 -24.71
C PHE A 147 5.48 -0.94 -23.25
N LEU A 148 6.79 -0.84 -23.00
CA LEU A 148 7.35 -0.98 -21.65
C LEU A 148 6.84 0.12 -20.71
N TYR A 149 6.78 1.37 -21.19
CA TYR A 149 6.22 2.50 -20.46
C TYR A 149 4.74 2.27 -20.12
N TYR A 150 3.93 1.85 -21.10
CA TYR A 150 2.52 1.57 -20.89
C TYR A 150 2.30 0.49 -19.82
N ARG A 151 3.03 -0.61 -19.92
CA ARG A 151 2.93 -1.74 -18.97
C ARG A 151 3.32 -1.32 -17.55
N GLU A 152 4.42 -0.60 -17.40
CA GLU A 152 4.89 -0.12 -16.10
C GLU A 152 3.95 0.95 -15.52
N ASN A 153 3.39 1.84 -16.35
CA ASN A 153 2.40 2.83 -15.90
C ASN A 153 1.11 2.16 -15.39
N LYS A 154 0.62 1.12 -16.09
CA LYS A 154 -0.52 0.32 -15.65
C LYS A 154 -0.23 -0.34 -14.30
N ALA A 155 0.93 -0.97 -14.14
CA ALA A 155 1.33 -1.60 -12.88
C ALA A 155 1.46 -0.58 -11.73
N LYS A 156 2.05 0.59 -12.00
CA LYS A 156 2.16 1.70 -11.06
C LYS A 156 0.78 2.17 -10.57
N ASN A 157 -0.16 2.40 -11.48
CA ASN A 157 -1.49 2.89 -11.12
C ASN A 157 -2.27 1.87 -10.26
N VAL A 158 -2.18 0.58 -10.59
CA VAL A 158 -2.80 -0.47 -9.77
C VAL A 158 -2.17 -0.54 -8.36
N GLN A 159 -0.84 -0.42 -8.26
CA GLN A 159 -0.15 -0.42 -6.97
C GLN A 159 -0.49 0.82 -6.14
N LEU A 160 -0.47 2.01 -6.73
CA LEU A 160 -0.82 3.26 -6.05
C LEU A 160 -2.27 3.24 -5.59
N ALA A 161 -3.20 2.76 -6.42
CA ALA A 161 -4.61 2.63 -6.04
C ALA A 161 -4.83 1.66 -4.88
N ARG A 162 -4.01 0.60 -4.76
CA ARG A 162 -4.07 -0.30 -3.59
C ARG A 162 -3.51 0.36 -2.34
N LEU A 163 -2.35 1.01 -2.46
CA LEU A 163 -1.70 1.68 -1.34
C LEU A 163 -2.49 2.87 -0.82
N SER A 164 -3.15 3.64 -1.69
CA SER A 164 -4.01 4.74 -1.27
C SER A 164 -5.20 4.25 -0.46
N ARG A 165 -5.82 3.14 -0.84
CA ARG A 165 -6.93 2.52 -0.08
C ARG A 165 -6.48 2.05 1.30
N GLU A 166 -5.32 1.39 1.38
CA GLU A 166 -4.72 0.94 2.65
C GLU A 166 -4.33 2.12 3.55
N GLU A 167 -3.89 3.24 2.96
CA GLU A 167 -3.55 4.44 3.70
C GLU A 167 -4.81 5.16 4.22
N ASN A 168 -5.84 5.29 3.38
CA ASN A 168 -7.13 5.84 3.79
C ASN A 168 -7.73 5.04 4.96
N LEU A 169 -7.68 3.71 4.88
CA LEU A 169 -8.09 2.83 5.98
C LEU A 169 -7.29 3.12 7.26
N SER A 170 -5.99 3.33 7.13
CA SER A 170 -5.11 3.53 8.27
C SER A 170 -5.31 4.85 9.00
N ASN A 171 -5.88 5.84 8.32
CA ASN A 171 -6.20 7.14 8.91
C ASN A 171 -7.53 7.12 9.68
N LEU A 172 -8.40 6.13 9.43
CA LEU A 172 -9.68 5.99 10.13
C LEU A 172 -9.48 5.88 11.64
N LYS A 173 -10.38 6.52 12.38
CA LYS A 173 -10.33 6.59 13.83
C LYS A 173 -11.20 5.52 14.47
N LEU A 174 -10.65 4.92 15.52
CA LEU A 174 -11.24 3.90 16.36
C LEU A 174 -11.19 4.37 17.81
N ARG A 175 -12.24 4.06 18.56
CA ARG A 175 -12.30 4.14 20.01
C ARG A 175 -11.96 2.76 20.57
N VAL A 176 -11.01 2.71 21.48
CA VAL A 176 -10.69 1.49 22.24
C VAL A 176 -11.44 1.48 23.57
N ASP A 177 -11.54 2.65 24.17
CA ASP A 177 -12.17 2.89 25.47
C ASP A 177 -12.75 4.32 25.45
N GLU A 178 -13.59 4.68 26.42
CA GLU A 178 -14.29 5.97 26.47
C GLU A 178 -13.35 7.17 26.32
N LYS A 179 -12.13 7.07 26.85
CA LYS A 179 -11.15 8.16 26.88
C LYS A 179 -10.10 8.10 25.78
N LYS A 180 -10.00 6.98 25.04
CA LYS A 180 -8.87 6.73 24.13
C LYS A 180 -9.31 6.53 22.69
N ILE A 181 -8.92 7.50 21.86
CA ILE A 181 -9.09 7.48 20.41
C ILE A 181 -7.74 7.17 19.77
N ILE A 182 -7.70 6.16 18.90
CA ILE A 182 -6.52 5.79 18.11
C ILE A 182 -6.88 5.74 16.63
N SER A 183 -5.89 5.83 15.74
CA SER A 183 -6.09 5.48 14.34
C SER A 183 -5.83 4.00 14.10
N VAL A 184 -6.40 3.44 13.03
CA VAL A 184 -6.08 2.08 12.58
C VAL A 184 -4.57 1.90 12.36
N SER A 185 -3.86 2.95 11.94
CA SER A 185 -2.40 2.93 11.79
C SER A 185 -1.64 2.67 13.09
N SER A 186 -2.16 3.10 14.25
CA SER A 186 -1.55 2.84 15.57
C SER A 186 -1.60 1.37 15.98
N LEU A 187 -2.49 0.60 15.36
CA LEU A 187 -2.55 -0.85 15.50
C LEU A 187 -1.53 -1.56 14.60
N ARG A 188 -0.77 -0.87 13.74
CA ARG A 188 0.28 -1.53 12.94
C ARG A 188 1.43 -1.96 13.85
N GLY A 189 1.90 -3.20 13.68
CA GLY A 189 2.90 -3.83 14.54
C GLY A 189 2.37 -4.25 15.91
N VAL A 190 1.23 -3.69 16.33
CA VAL A 190 0.55 -4.07 17.57
C VAL A 190 -0.55 -5.05 17.30
N ALA A 191 -1.54 -4.78 16.42
CA ALA A 191 -2.75 -5.58 16.18
C ALA A 191 -3.16 -6.03 14.78
N ARG A 192 -3.72 -7.25 14.66
CA ARG A 192 -4.42 -7.73 13.47
C ARG A 192 -5.89 -7.35 13.58
N LEU A 193 -6.34 -6.47 12.70
CA LEU A 193 -7.72 -6.00 12.70
C LEU A 193 -8.61 -6.90 11.86
N VAL A 194 -9.79 -7.26 12.36
CA VAL A 194 -10.87 -7.88 11.60
C VAL A 194 -12.07 -6.94 11.64
N ILE A 195 -12.44 -6.38 10.51
CA ILE A 195 -13.60 -5.50 10.37
C ILE A 195 -14.79 -6.37 10.00
N CYS A 196 -15.85 -6.31 10.80
CA CYS A 196 -17.10 -7.03 10.58
C CYS A 196 -18.20 -6.00 10.28
N ALA A 197 -18.56 -5.84 9.01
CA ALA A 197 -19.47 -4.80 8.54
C ALA A 197 -20.79 -5.41 8.04
N GLY A 198 -21.92 -4.97 8.58
CA GLY A 198 -23.23 -5.46 8.14
C GLY A 198 -24.39 -5.01 9.04
N PRO A 199 -25.59 -5.56 8.87
CA PRO A 199 -26.71 -5.31 9.76
C PRO A 199 -26.40 -5.73 11.21
N ALA A 200 -27.05 -5.09 12.19
CA ALA A 200 -26.92 -5.46 13.60
C ALA A 200 -27.09 -6.97 13.91
N PRO A 201 -28.12 -7.68 13.37
CA PRO A 201 -28.26 -9.12 13.62
C PRO A 201 -27.08 -9.94 13.08
N PHE A 202 -26.51 -9.55 11.94
CA PHE A 202 -25.35 -10.21 11.36
C PHE A 202 -24.11 -10.08 12.26
N ILE A 203 -23.89 -8.90 12.85
CA ILE A 203 -22.77 -8.69 13.79
C ILE A 203 -22.96 -9.52 15.05
N LEU A 204 -24.19 -9.60 15.57
CA LEU A 204 -24.51 -10.40 16.75
C LEU A 204 -24.32 -11.90 16.51
N GLU A 205 -24.71 -12.41 15.35
CA GLU A 205 -24.42 -13.79 14.95
C GLU A 205 -22.91 -14.03 14.79
N SER A 206 -22.19 -13.10 14.17
CA SER A 206 -20.73 -13.16 14.06
C SER A 206 -20.04 -13.23 15.43
N PHE A 207 -20.56 -12.46 16.40
CA PHE A 207 -20.12 -12.49 17.79
C PHE A 207 -20.34 -13.85 18.46
N LYS A 208 -21.50 -14.49 18.23
CA LYS A 208 -21.79 -15.85 18.69
C LYS A 208 -20.85 -16.88 18.05
N LEU A 209 -20.66 -16.81 16.73
CA LEU A 209 -19.77 -17.73 15.99
C LEU A 209 -18.29 -17.62 16.39
N SER A 210 -17.86 -16.47 16.90
CA SER A 210 -16.48 -16.26 17.35
C SER A 210 -16.15 -16.91 18.70
N GLU A 211 -17.17 -17.28 19.47
CA GLU A 211 -17.07 -17.78 20.85
C GLU A 211 -16.01 -18.87 21.06
N PRO A 212 -16.07 -20.03 20.35
CA PRO A 212 -15.12 -21.12 20.57
C PRO A 212 -13.67 -20.76 20.21
N PHE A 213 -13.46 -19.68 19.45
CA PHE A 213 -12.15 -19.26 18.96
C PHE A 213 -11.55 -18.10 19.75
N THR A 214 -12.26 -17.54 20.73
CA THR A 214 -11.88 -16.30 21.44
C THR A 214 -10.43 -16.32 21.94
N GLN A 215 -10.05 -17.34 22.71
CA GLN A 215 -8.68 -17.47 23.23
C GLN A 215 -7.65 -17.56 22.10
N SER A 216 -7.91 -18.44 21.13
CA SER A 216 -7.00 -18.69 20.01
C SER A 216 -6.82 -17.47 19.11
N LEU A 217 -7.84 -16.62 18.99
CA LEU A 217 -7.80 -15.37 18.25
C LEU A 217 -6.97 -14.32 19.00
N LEU A 218 -7.16 -14.19 20.32
CA LEU A 218 -6.38 -13.28 21.16
C LEU A 218 -4.90 -13.66 21.22
N ASP A 219 -4.58 -14.95 21.30
CA ASP A 219 -3.20 -15.45 21.29
C ASP A 219 -2.48 -15.14 19.98
N ARG A 220 -3.24 -14.94 18.90
CA ARG A 220 -2.79 -14.50 17.57
C ARG A 220 -3.00 -13.00 17.36
N GLY A 221 -3.41 -12.29 18.40
CA GLY A 221 -3.51 -10.84 18.38
C GLY A 221 -4.56 -10.30 17.41
N VAL A 222 -5.69 -10.99 17.31
CA VAL A 222 -6.83 -10.52 16.51
C VAL A 222 -7.69 -9.60 17.38
N LEU A 223 -8.10 -8.47 16.81
CA LEU A 223 -9.11 -7.57 17.36
C LEU A 223 -10.20 -7.34 16.32
N VAL A 224 -11.45 -7.26 16.78
CA VAL A 224 -12.63 -7.12 15.91
C VAL A 224 -13.19 -5.71 16.01
N VAL A 225 -13.51 -5.13 14.86
CA VAL A 225 -14.24 -3.86 14.72
C VAL A 225 -15.63 -4.18 14.19
N PRO A 226 -16.66 -4.22 15.03
CA PRO A 226 -18.05 -4.21 14.58
C PRO A 226 -18.39 -2.87 13.93
N PHE A 227 -18.93 -2.91 12.70
CA PHE A 227 -19.46 -1.75 11.99
C PHE A 227 -20.89 -2.04 11.52
N ALA A 228 -21.87 -1.42 12.17
CA ALA A 228 -23.28 -1.59 11.82
C ALA A 228 -23.66 -0.68 10.64
N SER A 229 -24.17 -1.26 9.56
CA SER A 229 -24.62 -0.51 8.37
C SER A 229 -25.72 0.50 8.68
N ASN A 230 -26.52 0.23 9.72
CA ASN A 230 -27.64 1.07 10.15
C ASN A 230 -27.24 2.11 11.21
N GLY A 231 -25.94 2.24 11.54
CA GLY A 231 -25.43 3.14 12.58
C GLY A 231 -25.66 2.68 14.03
N ASN A 232 -26.58 1.74 14.26
CA ASN A 232 -26.84 1.17 15.59
C ASN A 232 -25.99 -0.09 15.82
N LEU A 233 -24.93 0.04 16.62
CA LEU A 233 -24.16 -1.10 17.11
C LEU A 233 -25.05 -1.98 18.01
N PRO A 234 -25.05 -3.32 17.84
CA PRO A 234 -25.76 -4.20 18.76
C PRO A 234 -25.10 -4.16 20.15
N SER A 235 -25.92 -4.23 21.20
CA SER A 235 -25.43 -4.50 22.55
C SER A 235 -24.96 -5.95 22.64
N PHE A 236 -23.69 -6.15 22.97
CA PHE A 236 -23.16 -7.50 23.20
C PHE A 236 -23.57 -7.98 24.59
N GLU A 237 -24.34 -9.06 24.63
CA GLU A 237 -24.66 -9.76 25.87
C GLU A 237 -23.48 -10.67 26.25
N PHE A 238 -22.98 -10.52 27.47
CA PHE A 238 -21.91 -11.36 28.03
C PHE A 238 -22.47 -12.11 29.24
N ASP A 239 -22.25 -13.42 29.30
CA ASP A 239 -22.70 -14.25 30.43
C ASP A 239 -21.85 -13.98 31.68
N GLU A 240 -22.44 -13.47 32.75
CA GLU A 240 -21.73 -13.03 33.95
C GLU A 240 -21.49 -14.14 34.99
N GLY A 241 -21.77 -15.40 34.65
CA GLY A 241 -21.48 -16.55 35.51
C GLY A 241 -20.02 -16.63 35.97
N GLU A 242 -19.79 -16.98 37.24
CA GLU A 242 -18.46 -16.90 37.86
C GLU A 242 -17.39 -17.75 37.17
N GLU A 243 -17.78 -18.92 36.65
CA GLU A 243 -16.90 -19.82 35.88
C GLU A 243 -16.57 -19.28 34.48
N MET A 244 -17.39 -18.37 33.94
CA MET A 244 -17.21 -17.77 32.62
C MET A 244 -16.63 -16.35 32.64
N LYS A 245 -16.36 -15.78 33.82
CA LYS A 245 -15.79 -14.42 33.98
C LYS A 245 -14.51 -14.20 33.17
N GLU A 246 -13.62 -15.20 33.11
CA GLU A 246 -12.37 -15.10 32.34
C GLU A 246 -12.65 -15.08 30.82
N LEU A 247 -13.54 -15.97 30.35
CA LEU A 247 -13.97 -16.03 28.95
C LEU A 247 -14.67 -14.75 28.52
N THR A 248 -15.53 -14.18 29.35
CA THR A 248 -16.25 -12.93 29.03
C THR A 248 -15.33 -11.73 28.98
N THR A 249 -14.33 -11.66 29.87
CA THR A 249 -13.28 -10.62 29.82
C THR A 249 -12.49 -10.69 28.51
N LYS A 250 -12.12 -11.90 28.09
CA LYS A 250 -11.46 -12.15 26.80
C LYS A 250 -12.35 -11.78 25.61
N ARG A 251 -13.64 -12.12 25.65
CA ARG A 251 -14.60 -11.73 24.61
C ARG A 251 -14.77 -10.22 24.53
N LYS A 252 -14.89 -9.53 25.67
CA LYS A 252 -14.93 -8.06 25.75
C LYS A 252 -13.67 -7.47 25.10
N ARG A 253 -12.49 -7.98 25.41
CA ARG A 253 -11.22 -7.54 24.80
C ARG A 253 -11.16 -7.75 23.28
N LEU A 254 -11.66 -8.88 22.78
CA LEU A 254 -11.67 -9.17 21.34
C LEU A 254 -12.55 -8.18 20.56
N TRP A 255 -13.68 -7.77 21.13
CA TRP A 255 -14.70 -6.94 20.49
C TRP A 255 -14.73 -5.48 21.01
N GLN A 256 -13.68 -5.02 21.67
CA GLN A 256 -13.63 -3.71 22.33
C GLN A 256 -13.59 -2.50 21.39
N LEU A 257 -13.25 -2.70 20.11
CA LEU A 257 -13.00 -1.58 19.19
C LEU A 257 -14.29 -1.04 18.59
N ALA A 258 -14.51 0.28 18.68
CA ALA A 258 -15.66 0.93 18.08
C ALA A 258 -15.24 1.99 17.04
N PRO A 259 -15.87 2.04 15.86
CA PRO A 259 -15.65 3.11 14.89
C PRO A 259 -16.23 4.43 15.42
N ILE A 260 -15.53 5.55 15.18
CA ILE A 260 -15.96 6.88 15.65
C ILE A 260 -16.75 7.62 14.56
N TYR A 261 -16.06 7.97 13.46
CA TYR A 261 -16.68 8.70 12.37
C TYR A 261 -17.39 7.73 11.43
N VAL A 262 -18.64 7.39 11.75
CA VAL A 262 -19.44 6.41 11.00
C VAL A 262 -19.50 6.77 9.51
N SER A 263 -19.55 8.05 9.16
CA SER A 263 -19.54 8.55 7.78
C SER A 263 -18.22 8.28 7.03
N GLU A 264 -17.07 8.46 7.68
CA GLU A 264 -15.76 8.15 7.07
C GLU A 264 -15.63 6.65 6.84
N TRP A 265 -16.06 5.85 7.82
CA TRP A 265 -16.07 4.39 7.74
C TRP A 265 -17.02 3.88 6.66
N SER A 266 -18.24 4.43 6.55
CA SER A 266 -19.21 4.06 5.52
C SER A 266 -18.69 4.41 4.13
N ASN A 267 -18.20 5.64 3.94
CA ASN A 267 -17.65 6.08 2.66
C ASN A 267 -16.50 5.18 2.21
N TRP A 268 -15.57 4.87 3.13
CA TRP A 268 -14.45 3.99 2.81
C TRP A 268 -14.91 2.58 2.45
N LEU A 269 -15.86 2.01 3.20
CA LEU A 269 -16.42 0.66 2.93
C LEU A 269 -17.18 0.62 1.61
N ASP A 270 -17.99 1.62 1.32
CA ASP A 270 -18.79 1.71 0.09
C ASP A 270 -17.90 1.82 -1.14
N GLU A 271 -16.81 2.60 -1.06
CA GLU A 271 -15.77 2.62 -2.08
C GLU A 271 -15.18 1.22 -2.31
N GLN A 272 -14.86 0.49 -1.23
CA GLN A 272 -14.31 -0.87 -1.35
C GLN A 272 -15.33 -1.84 -1.97
N LYS A 273 -16.60 -1.79 -1.56
CA LYS A 273 -17.67 -2.64 -2.11
C LYS A 273 -17.88 -2.37 -3.59
N LYS A 274 -17.95 -1.10 -3.99
CA LYS A 274 -18.08 -0.66 -5.39
C LYS A 274 -16.93 -1.18 -6.26
N LEU A 275 -15.70 -1.10 -5.75
CA LEU A 275 -14.51 -1.56 -6.47
C LEU A 275 -14.44 -3.09 -6.57
N ALA A 276 -15.02 -3.82 -5.62
CA ALA A 276 -15.11 -5.27 -5.62
C ALA A 276 -16.33 -5.81 -6.38
N GLY A 277 -17.25 -4.95 -6.82
CA GLY A 277 -18.51 -5.36 -7.45
C GLY A 277 -19.49 -6.03 -6.47
N VAL A 278 -19.38 -5.70 -5.18
CA VAL A 278 -20.25 -6.23 -4.11
C VAL A 278 -21.42 -5.26 -3.90
N SER A 279 -22.62 -5.80 -3.66
CA SER A 279 -23.80 -4.98 -3.36
C SER A 279 -23.60 -4.16 -2.06
N PRO A 280 -24.03 -2.88 -2.02
CA PRO A 280 -23.83 -2.01 -0.85
C PRO A 280 -24.46 -2.58 0.43
N GLU A 281 -25.58 -3.29 0.32
CA GLU A 281 -26.30 -3.90 1.44
C GLU A 281 -25.70 -5.22 1.91
N SER A 282 -24.77 -5.80 1.14
CA SER A 282 -24.19 -7.09 1.51
C SER A 282 -23.31 -6.96 2.75
N PRO A 283 -23.45 -7.85 3.75
CA PRO A 283 -22.53 -7.91 4.87
C PRO A 283 -21.17 -8.41 4.38
N VAL A 284 -20.11 -7.79 4.88
CA VAL A 284 -18.74 -8.09 4.47
C VAL A 284 -17.82 -8.17 5.68
N TYR A 285 -16.75 -8.93 5.53
CA TYR A 285 -15.64 -8.90 6.46
C TYR A 285 -14.35 -8.52 5.75
N LEU A 286 -13.44 -7.90 6.50
CA LEU A 286 -12.08 -7.62 6.07
C LEU A 286 -11.12 -8.02 7.17
N SER A 287 -10.02 -8.68 6.79
CA SER A 287 -8.95 -9.07 7.70
C SER A 287 -7.68 -8.33 7.32
N LEU A 288 -7.03 -7.71 8.30
CA LEU A 288 -5.76 -7.04 8.16
C LEU A 288 -4.63 -7.87 8.76
N ARG A 289 -3.46 -7.75 8.14
CA ARG A 289 -2.20 -8.21 8.72
C ARG A 289 -1.75 -7.25 9.83
N MET A 290 -0.72 -7.66 10.56
CA MET A 290 -0.05 -6.83 11.57
C MET A 290 0.51 -5.53 11.01
N ASP A 291 0.93 -5.49 9.75
CA ASP A 291 1.45 -4.29 9.10
C ASP A 291 0.32 -3.36 8.58
N GLY A 292 -0.94 -3.70 8.84
CA GLY A 292 -2.13 -2.95 8.44
C GLY A 292 -2.53 -3.14 6.97
N ARG A 293 -1.91 -4.09 6.25
CA ARG A 293 -2.30 -4.44 4.87
C ARG A 293 -3.47 -5.40 4.86
N VAL A 294 -4.28 -5.35 3.81
CA VAL A 294 -5.43 -6.26 3.68
C VAL A 294 -4.93 -7.69 3.40
N ARG A 295 -5.27 -8.64 4.29
CA ARG A 295 -4.93 -10.06 4.18
C ARG A 295 -5.96 -10.84 3.37
N GLY A 296 -7.22 -10.48 3.51
CA GLY A 296 -8.37 -11.12 2.86
C GLY A 296 -9.65 -10.38 3.19
N SER A 297 -10.60 -10.42 2.26
CA SER A 297 -11.93 -9.83 2.40
C SER A 297 -12.95 -10.75 1.73
N GLY A 298 -14.19 -10.72 2.19
CA GLY A 298 -15.26 -11.54 1.62
C GLY A 298 -16.65 -11.07 2.05
N VAL A 299 -17.66 -11.62 1.38
CA VAL A 299 -19.07 -11.44 1.73
C VAL A 299 -19.45 -12.47 2.80
N GLY A 300 -20.25 -12.06 3.78
CA GLY A 300 -20.69 -12.91 4.90
C GLY A 300 -19.73 -12.87 6.09
N TYR A 301 -19.77 -13.92 6.92
CA TYR A 301 -19.08 -13.96 8.20
C TYR A 301 -17.56 -14.12 8.07
N PRO A 302 -16.78 -13.55 9.02
CA PRO A 302 -15.35 -13.82 9.10
C PRO A 302 -15.11 -15.33 9.35
N PRO A 303 -14.19 -15.97 8.62
CA PRO A 303 -13.88 -17.39 8.81
C PRO A 303 -12.98 -17.58 10.03
N TRP A 304 -13.57 -17.52 11.23
CA TRP A 304 -12.85 -17.56 12.52
C TRP A 304 -11.87 -18.72 12.65
N ASN A 305 -12.30 -19.93 12.26
CA ASN A 305 -11.45 -21.13 12.27
C ASN A 305 -10.22 -20.98 11.36
N ALA A 306 -10.39 -20.37 10.17
CA ALA A 306 -9.29 -20.15 9.24
C ALA A 306 -8.26 -19.17 9.79
N PHE A 307 -8.69 -18.14 10.53
CA PHE A 307 -7.76 -17.22 11.20
C PHE A 307 -6.92 -17.94 12.26
N VAL A 308 -7.54 -18.83 13.04
CA VAL A 308 -6.80 -19.65 14.01
C VAL A 308 -5.82 -20.58 13.31
N ALA A 309 -6.20 -21.21 12.20
CA ALA A 309 -5.29 -22.12 11.49
C ALA A 309 -4.10 -21.40 10.81
N GLN A 310 -4.33 -20.19 10.26
CA GLN A 310 -3.37 -19.55 9.35
C GLN A 310 -2.50 -18.46 9.99
N LEU A 311 -2.97 -17.78 11.05
CA LEU A 311 -2.26 -16.63 11.61
C LEU A 311 -1.21 -17.10 12.61
N PRO A 312 0.03 -16.61 12.59
CA PRO A 312 1.02 -17.03 13.58
C PRO A 312 0.66 -16.47 14.97
N PRO A 313 0.85 -17.27 16.05
CA PRO A 313 0.69 -16.79 17.42
C PRO A 313 1.61 -15.61 17.70
N SER A 314 1.14 -14.67 18.52
CA SER A 314 1.87 -13.47 18.90
C SER A 314 1.95 -13.40 20.42
N LYS A 315 2.83 -14.23 21.00
CA LYS A 315 3.04 -14.26 22.45
C LYS A 315 3.77 -12.99 22.91
N GLY A 316 3.20 -12.28 23.90
CA GLY A 316 3.89 -11.26 24.71
C GLY A 316 3.99 -9.84 24.15
N MET A 317 3.73 -9.60 22.86
CA MET A 317 3.98 -8.29 22.23
C MET A 317 2.87 -7.23 22.44
N TRP A 318 1.81 -7.57 23.18
CA TRP A 318 0.51 -6.86 23.16
C TRP A 318 0.03 -6.41 24.52
N SER A 319 0.71 -6.82 25.59
CA SER A 319 0.42 -6.34 26.94
C SER A 319 0.60 -4.82 26.94
N GLY A 320 1.81 -4.29 26.78
CA GLY A 320 2.09 -2.87 27.09
C GLY A 320 1.18 -1.77 26.50
N LEU A 321 0.62 -1.90 25.28
CA LEU A 321 -0.23 -0.85 24.68
C LEU A 321 -1.71 -0.91 25.14
N LEU A 322 -2.16 -2.08 25.62
CA LEU A 322 -3.53 -2.37 26.06
C LEU A 322 -3.61 -2.80 27.55
N ASP A 323 -2.48 -2.95 28.25
CA ASP A 323 -2.34 -3.52 29.61
C ASP A 323 -2.04 -2.45 30.68
N GLY A 324 -2.06 -1.17 30.32
CA GLY A 324 -2.29 -0.09 31.30
C GLY A 324 -3.73 -0.08 31.83
N MET A 325 -4.40 -1.23 31.79
CA MET A 325 -5.85 -1.44 31.83
C MET A 325 -6.28 -2.34 33.01
N ASP A 326 -5.34 -2.78 33.84
CA ASP A 326 -5.64 -3.25 35.18
C ASP A 326 -5.08 -2.22 36.16
N GLY A 327 -5.97 -1.40 36.71
CA GLY A 327 -5.60 -0.38 37.68
C GLY A 327 -4.98 -1.05 38.89
N ARG A 328 -3.66 -1.03 39.00
CA ARG A 328 -3.02 -1.20 40.32
C ARG A 328 -3.49 -0.03 41.17
N VAL A 329 -4.46 -0.32 42.02
CA VAL A 329 -4.66 0.40 43.26
C VAL A 329 -3.38 0.20 44.06
N LEU A 330 -2.62 1.27 44.28
CA LEU A 330 -1.64 1.32 45.37
C LEU A 330 -2.37 1.61 46.67
#